data_AF-A0A6G9NDV0-F1
#
_entry.id   AF-A0A6G9NDV0-F1
#
_cell.length_a   1.000
_cell.length_b   1.000
_cell.length_c   1.000
_cell.angle_alpha   90.00
_cell.angle_beta   90.00
_cell.angle_gamma   90.00
#
_symmetry.space_group_name_H-M   'P 1'
#
loop_
_entity.id
_entity.type
_entity.pdbx_description
1 polymer ?
#
loop_
_entity_poly.entity_id
_entity_poly.type
_entity_poly.pdbx_seq_one_letter_code
_entity_poly.pdbx_strand_id
1 'polypeptide(L)'
;MAEALAGSPELAGRYMAFRDAAHEALGPEIVAEVRRAVAGVHGMGEGARGSAPAAVISYARRMVFEHTAITDEEAAAVTAELGEPGLVALSVVAALADAECRAEAVGLPDLAS
;
A
#
# COMPACT_ATOMS: atom_id res chain seq x y z
N MET A 1 13.59 1.45 -0.41
CA MET A 1 13.60 2.63 0.48
C MET A 1 14.79 2.55 1.43
N ALA A 2 15.21 1.33 1.77
CA ALA A 2 16.29 1.04 2.69
C ALA A 2 17.63 1.72 2.35
N GLU A 3 18.03 1.82 1.08
CA GLU A 3 19.33 2.42 0.73
C GLU A 3 19.34 3.95 0.81
N ALA A 4 18.23 4.61 0.45
CA ALA A 4 18.07 6.06 0.71
C ALA A 4 18.11 6.40 2.21
N LEU A 5 17.74 5.44 3.07
CA LEU A 5 17.81 5.59 4.53
C LEU A 5 19.12 5.09 5.13
N ALA A 6 20.06 4.57 4.33
CA ALA A 6 21.32 4.00 4.82
C ALA A 6 22.19 5.02 5.57
N GLY A 7 22.09 6.31 5.21
CA GLY A 7 22.76 7.41 5.90
C GLY A 7 22.15 7.76 7.27
N SER A 8 21.02 7.16 7.65
CA SER A 8 20.32 7.44 8.91
C SER A 8 19.66 6.18 9.49
N PRO A 9 20.43 5.32 10.20
CA PRO A 9 19.94 4.04 10.71
C PRO A 9 18.73 4.15 11.64
N GLU A 10 18.64 5.23 12.42
CA GLU A 10 17.49 5.48 13.30
C GLU A 10 16.21 5.73 12.49
N LEU A 11 16.30 6.52 11.42
CA LEU A 11 15.17 6.78 10.53
C LEU A 11 14.76 5.50 9.78
N ALA A 12 15.73 4.70 9.34
CA ALA A 12 15.48 3.38 8.75
C ALA A 12 14.72 2.46 9.72
N GLY A 13 15.14 2.42 10.99
CA GLY A 13 14.46 1.64 12.04
C GLY A 13 13.01 2.07 12.26
N ARG A 14 12.76 3.38 12.35
CA ARG A 14 11.39 3.92 12.51
C ARG A 14 10.51 3.64 11.30
N TYR A 15 11.06 3.75 10.09
CA TYR A 15 10.34 3.42 8.86
C TYR A 15 9.93 1.95 8.82
N MET A 16 10.87 1.02 9.09
CA MET A 16 10.57 -0.41 9.13
C MET A 16 9.50 -0.73 10.17
N ALA A 17 9.63 -0.21 11.39
CA ALA A 17 8.65 -0.43 12.44
C ALA A 17 7.24 0.07 12.04
N PHE A 18 7.14 1.24 11.40
CA PHE A 18 5.87 1.76 10.92
C PHE A 18 5.26 0.91 9.80
N ARG A 19 6.07 0.54 8.79
CA ARG A 19 5.64 -0.34 7.69
C ARG A 19 5.16 -1.69 8.22
N ASP A 20 5.94 -2.30 9.10
CA ASP A 20 5.66 -3.64 9.62
C ASP A 20 4.40 -3.63 10.49
N ALA A 21 4.16 -2.58 11.28
CA ALA A 21 2.91 -2.40 12.01
C ALA A 21 1.69 -2.27 11.09
N ALA A 22 1.81 -1.56 9.96
CA ALA A 22 0.75 -1.48 8.96
C ALA A 22 0.51 -2.84 8.27
N HIS A 23 1.57 -3.59 7.97
CA HIS A 23 1.46 -4.94 7.42
C HIS A 23 0.77 -5.91 8.39
N GLU A 24 1.13 -5.86 9.67
CA GLU A 24 0.53 -6.70 10.72
C GLU A 24 -0.96 -6.40 10.89
N ALA A 25 -1.33 -5.12 10.94
CA ALA A 25 -2.74 -4.70 11.09
C ALA A 25 -3.63 -5.14 9.92
N LEU A 26 -3.08 -5.22 8.71
CA LEU A 26 -3.82 -5.57 7.50
C LEU A 26 -3.80 -7.09 7.21
N GLY A 27 -2.77 -7.79 7.68
CA GLY A 27 -2.55 -9.21 7.41
C GLY A 27 -1.89 -9.48 6.05
N PRO A 28 -1.04 -10.53 5.96
CA PRO A 28 -0.17 -10.74 4.80
C PRO A 28 -0.92 -11.01 3.49
N GLU A 29 -2.10 -11.63 3.56
CA GLU A 29 -2.91 -11.94 2.37
C GLU A 29 -3.46 -10.67 1.72
N ILE A 30 -4.03 -9.76 2.53
CA ILE A 30 -4.58 -8.49 2.04
C ILE A 30 -3.44 -7.57 1.58
N VAL A 31 -2.32 -7.52 2.30
CA VAL A 31 -1.11 -6.78 1.87
C VAL A 31 -0.68 -7.22 0.46
N ALA A 32 -0.61 -8.53 0.21
CA ALA A 32 -0.21 -9.05 -1.11
C ALA A 32 -1.20 -8.66 -2.22
N GLU A 33 -2.51 -8.70 -1.94
CA GLU A 33 -3.55 -8.30 -2.89
C GLU A 33 -3.53 -6.79 -3.18
N VAL A 34 -3.34 -5.95 -2.16
CA VAL A 34 -3.22 -4.50 -2.30
C VAL A 34 -2.01 -4.13 -3.16
N ARG A 35 -0.85 -4.75 -2.88
CA ARG A 35 0.37 -4.53 -3.68
C ARG A 35 0.17 -4.91 -5.15
N ARG A 36 -0.49 -6.05 -5.42
CA ARG A 36 -0.87 -6.45 -6.79
C ARG A 36 -1.84 -5.47 -7.44
N ALA A 37 -2.83 -4.97 -6.69
CA ALA A 37 -3.81 -4.02 -7.20
C ALA A 37 -3.14 -2.70 -7.60
N VAL A 38 -2.22 -2.19 -6.78
CA VAL A 38 -1.46 -0.96 -7.04
C VAL A 38 -0.49 -1.16 -8.20
N ALA A 39 0.27 -2.27 -8.23
CA ALA A 39 1.14 -2.59 -9.35
C ALA A 39 0.36 -2.63 -10.69
N GLY A 40 -0.85 -3.21 -10.68
CA GLY A 40 -1.72 -3.23 -11.85
C GLY A 40 -2.13 -1.84 -12.35
N VAL A 41 -2.28 -0.84 -11.48
CA VAL A 41 -2.54 0.57 -11.89
C VAL A 41 -1.35 1.14 -12.65
N HIS A 42 -0.12 0.76 -12.28
CA HIS A 42 1.10 1.13 -12.98
C HIS A 42 1.40 0.27 -14.21
N GLY A 43 0.54 -0.70 -14.55
CA GLY A 43 0.80 -1.66 -15.63
C GLY A 43 1.90 -2.67 -15.31
N MET A 44 2.14 -2.92 -14.01
CA MET A 44 3.18 -3.82 -13.50
C MET A 44 2.57 -5.07 -12.85
N GLY A 45 3.29 -6.19 -12.96
CA GLY A 45 2.95 -7.44 -12.28
C GLY A 45 1.63 -8.10 -12.74
N GLU A 46 1.25 -9.16 -12.02
CA GLU A 46 -0.06 -9.80 -12.18
C GLU A 46 -1.07 -9.13 -11.24
N GLY A 47 -2.28 -8.85 -11.75
CA GLY A 47 -3.34 -8.21 -10.98
C GLY A 47 -3.80 -9.02 -9.75
N ALA A 48 -4.59 -8.36 -8.90
CA ALA A 48 -5.18 -8.96 -7.69
C ALA A 48 -5.90 -10.29 -8.00
N ARG A 49 -5.72 -11.30 -7.14
CA ARG A 49 -6.22 -12.67 -7.32
C ARG A 49 -7.63 -12.87 -6.79
N GLY A 50 -8.19 -11.86 -6.11
CA GLY A 50 -9.60 -11.81 -5.73
C GLY A 50 -9.90 -12.40 -4.35
N SER A 51 -8.88 -12.57 -3.48
CA SER A 51 -9.08 -13.03 -2.11
C SER A 51 -9.42 -11.91 -1.12
N ALA A 52 -9.19 -10.65 -1.49
CA ALA A 52 -9.57 -9.50 -0.67
C ALA A 52 -10.96 -8.94 -1.06
N PRO A 53 -11.70 -8.31 -0.12
CA PRO A 53 -12.97 -7.67 -0.43
C PRO A 53 -12.87 -6.65 -1.57
N ALA A 54 -13.90 -6.55 -2.39
CA ALA A 54 -13.91 -5.67 -3.56
C ALA A 54 -13.71 -4.19 -3.19
N ALA A 55 -14.28 -3.75 -2.07
CA ALA A 55 -14.10 -2.39 -1.56
C ALA A 55 -12.62 -2.08 -1.27
N VAL A 56 -11.90 -3.02 -0.65
CA VAL A 56 -10.46 -2.89 -0.33
C VAL A 56 -9.63 -2.74 -1.60
N ILE A 57 -9.89 -3.58 -2.62
CA ILE A 57 -9.18 -3.51 -3.90
C ILE A 57 -9.50 -2.22 -4.65
N SER A 58 -10.77 -1.81 -4.68
CA SER A 58 -11.20 -0.57 -5.33
C SER A 58 -10.52 0.64 -4.69
N TYR A 59 -10.55 0.71 -3.36
CA TYR A 59 -9.91 1.77 -2.59
C TYR A 59 -8.41 1.84 -2.86
N ALA A 60 -7.72 0.70 -2.79
CA ALA A 60 -6.27 0.62 -3.04
C ALA A 60 -5.86 1.14 -4.43
N ARG A 61 -6.65 0.86 -5.47
CA ARG A 61 -6.39 1.36 -6.83
C ARG A 61 -6.53 2.88 -6.93
N ARG A 62 -7.57 3.44 -6.30
CA ARG A 62 -7.84 4.89 -6.33
C ARG A 62 -6.79 5.70 -5.56
N MET A 63 -6.19 5.13 -4.52
CA MET A 63 -5.14 5.79 -3.73
C MET A 63 -3.97 6.34 -4.57
N VAL A 64 -3.63 5.70 -5.70
CA VAL A 64 -2.46 6.03 -6.53
C VAL A 64 -2.54 7.41 -7.20
N PHE A 65 -3.71 7.77 -7.73
CA PHE A 65 -3.89 9.01 -8.52
C PHE A 65 -5.13 9.82 -8.14
N GLU A 66 -6.04 9.25 -7.34
CA GLU A 66 -7.37 9.82 -7.06
C GLU A 66 -7.64 9.92 -5.54
N HIS A 67 -6.63 9.84 -4.68
CA HIS A 67 -6.83 9.81 -3.22
C HIS A 67 -7.63 11.00 -2.67
N THR A 68 -7.53 12.18 -3.30
CA THR A 68 -8.31 13.37 -2.91
C THR A 68 -9.78 13.31 -3.35
N ALA A 69 -10.14 12.38 -4.23
CA ALA A 69 -11.49 12.17 -4.74
C ALA A 69 -12.14 10.90 -4.17
N ILE A 70 -11.51 10.24 -3.20
CA ILE A 70 -12.11 9.15 -2.43
C ILE A 70 -13.16 9.75 -1.49
N THR A 71 -14.34 9.17 -1.49
CA THR A 71 -15.49 9.66 -0.70
C THR A 71 -15.56 8.99 0.66
N ASP A 72 -16.29 9.61 1.60
CA ASP A 72 -16.60 9.03 2.91
C ASP A 72 -17.37 7.71 2.78
N GLU A 73 -18.19 7.54 1.74
CA GLU A 73 -18.91 6.30 1.48
C GLU A 73 -17.96 5.15 1.11
N GLU A 74 -16.96 5.43 0.28
CA GLU A 74 -15.92 4.44 -0.08
C GLU A 74 -15.03 4.10 1.11
N ALA A 75 -14.67 5.08 1.93
CA ALA A 75 -13.95 4.85 3.18
C ALA A 75 -14.79 4.00 4.15
N ALA A 76 -16.08 4.30 4.30
CA ALA A 76 -16.98 3.54 5.15
C ALA A 76 -17.16 2.08 4.69
N ALA A 77 -17.18 1.84 3.37
CA ALA A 77 -17.23 0.48 2.82
C ALA A 77 -15.98 -0.33 3.18
N VAL A 78 -14.80 0.29 3.22
CA VAL A 78 -13.57 -0.35 3.69
C VAL A 78 -13.59 -0.55 5.20
N THR A 79 -14.01 0.46 5.98
CA THR A 79 -14.14 0.35 7.44
C THR A 79 -15.09 -0.78 7.83
N ALA A 80 -16.17 -1.04 7.07
CA ALA A 80 -17.07 -2.15 7.33
C ALA A 80 -16.40 -3.54 7.20
N GLU A 81 -15.39 -3.66 6.34
CA GLU A 81 -14.63 -4.90 6.11
C GLU A 81 -13.45 -5.06 7.08
N LEU A 82 -12.72 -3.97 7.34
CA LEU A 82 -11.41 -4.01 8.02
C LEU A 82 -11.37 -3.27 9.36
N GLY A 83 -12.42 -2.51 9.69
CA GLY A 83 -12.41 -1.53 10.77
C GLY A 83 -11.53 -0.31 10.48
N GLU A 84 -11.64 0.71 11.33
CA GLU A 84 -10.85 1.95 11.22
C GLU A 84 -9.33 1.72 11.22
N PRO A 85 -8.76 0.86 12.10
CA PRO A 85 -7.32 0.57 12.05
C PRO A 85 -6.90 -0.06 10.71
N GLY A 86 -7.76 -0.90 10.14
CA GLY A 86 -7.52 -1.54 8.85
C GLY A 86 -7.59 -0.57 7.68
N LEU A 87 -8.49 0.41 7.69
CA LEU A 87 -8.53 1.49 6.69
C LEU A 87 -7.25 2.33 6.69
N VAL A 88 -6.75 2.68 7.88
CA VAL A 88 -5.49 3.42 8.03
C VAL A 88 -4.33 2.58 7.50
N ALA A 89 -4.24 1.30 7.90
CA ALA A 89 -3.21 0.38 7.45
C ALA A 89 -3.25 0.18 5.92
N LEU A 90 -4.44 0.01 5.33
CA LEU A 90 -4.65 -0.09 3.89
C LEU A 90 -4.10 1.14 3.15
N SER A 91 -4.41 2.34 3.66
CA SER A 91 -3.98 3.61 3.06
C SER A 91 -2.46 3.73 3.05
N VAL A 92 -1.80 3.33 4.15
CA VAL A 92 -0.33 3.29 4.25
C VAL A 92 0.26 2.28 3.25
N VAL A 93 -0.24 1.04 3.24
CA VAL A 93 0.27 -0.02 2.37
C VAL A 93 0.11 0.35 0.89
N ALA A 94 -1.02 0.93 0.51
CA ALA A 94 -1.26 1.37 -0.87
C ALA A 94 -0.29 2.48 -1.29
N ALA A 95 -0.04 3.46 -0.41
CA ALA A 95 0.90 4.56 -0.68
C ALA A 95 2.35 4.07 -0.78
N LEU A 96 2.77 3.13 0.07
CA LEU A 96 4.10 2.51 -0.02
C LEU A 96 4.24 1.71 -1.31
N ALA A 97 3.24 0.91 -1.67
CA ALA A 97 3.24 0.17 -2.93
C ALA A 97 3.32 1.10 -4.15
N ASP A 98 2.67 2.27 -4.13
CA ASP A 98 2.79 3.27 -5.20
C ASP A 98 4.22 3.80 -5.31
N ALA A 99 4.82 4.19 -4.18
CA ALA A 99 6.20 4.67 -4.14
C ALA A 99 7.20 3.62 -4.67
N GLU A 100 7.01 2.35 -4.32
CA GLU A 100 7.83 1.24 -4.80
C GLU A 100 7.67 1.00 -6.31
N CYS A 101 6.43 1.04 -6.84
CA CYS A 101 6.20 0.93 -8.29
C CYS A 101 6.88 2.07 -9.06
N ARG A 102 6.85 3.30 -8.52
CA ARG A 102 7.52 4.45 -9.13
C ARG A 102 9.04 4.30 -9.11
N ALA A 103 9.60 3.83 -7.99
CA ALA A 103 11.02 3.55 -7.85
C ALA A 103 11.49 2.51 -8.90
N GLU A 104 10.73 1.43 -9.07
CA GLU A 104 10.98 0.43 -10.11
C GLU A 104 10.89 1.02 -11.52
N ALA A 105 9.85 1.82 -11.81
CA ALA A 105 9.61 2.43 -13.13
C ALA A 105 10.78 3.31 -13.62
N VAL A 106 11.51 3.92 -12.70
CA VAL A 106 12.64 4.82 -13.01
C VAL A 106 14.01 4.19 -12.77
N GLY A 107 14.07 2.87 -12.55
CA GLY A 107 15.33 2.14 -12.39
C GLY A 107 16.07 2.45 -11.08
N LEU A 108 15.32 2.73 -10.01
CA LEU A 108 15.85 2.96 -8.65
C LEU A 108 15.36 1.85 -7.71
N PRO A 109 15.66 0.57 -7.97
CA PRO A 109 15.12 -0.55 -7.21
C PRO A 109 15.50 -0.52 -5.72
N ASP A 110 16.61 0.13 -5.38
CA ASP A 110 17.04 0.29 -3.98
C ASP A 110 16.12 1.23 -3.16
N LEU A 111 15.30 2.02 -3.87
CA LEU A 111 14.20 2.80 -3.32
C LEU A 111 12.89 2.02 -3.20
N ALA A 112 12.76 0.84 -3.80
CA ALA A 112 11.73 -0.13 -3.45
C ALA A 112 12.20 -0.97 -2.23
N SER A 113 11.35 -1.26 -1.25
CA SER A 113 11.71 -2.15 -0.11
C SER A 113 10.52 -2.63 0.70
#